data_AF-A0A0F9DJC6-F1
#
_entry.id   AF-A0A0F9DJC6-F1
#
_cell.length_a   1.000
_cell.length_b   1.000
_cell.length_c   1.000
_cell.angle_alpha   90.00
_cell.angle_beta   90.00
_cell.angle_gamma   90.00
#
_symmetry.space_group_name_H-M   'P 1'
#
loop_
_entity.id
_entity.type
_entity.pdbx_description
1 polymer ?
#
loop_
_entity_poly.entity_id
_entity_poly.type
_entity_poly.pdbx_seq_one_letter_code
_entity_poly.pdbx_strand_id
1 'polypeptide(L)'
;MQLPFREVREITRAARNDDVCLRMMTVPGVGPIAALTFKAAIDDPARFKSSRTVGAHFGLTPRRYQSGEHGNPGRISRAGDRDVRATLYAAANSLLMRTMAGSQIKSWGMRLMRTKGRRRAVVAVARKLAVLLHRMWTDGTEFRPERVEGVA
;
A
#
# COMPACT_ATOMS: atom_id res chain seq x y z
N MET A 1 7.37 -11.18 12.18
CA MET A 1 7.01 -12.54 11.76
C MET A 1 7.91 -12.88 10.58
N GLN A 2 8.90 -13.76 10.76
CA GLN A 2 9.61 -14.37 9.64
C GLN A 2 8.80 -15.60 9.26
N LEU A 3 8.20 -15.60 8.06
CA LEU A 3 7.51 -16.78 7.54
C LEU A 3 8.57 -17.80 7.11
N PRO A 4 8.50 -19.07 7.54
CA PRO A 4 9.39 -20.12 7.06
C PRO A 4 9.35 -20.25 5.52
N PHE A 5 10.48 -20.61 4.91
CA PHE A 5 10.66 -20.60 3.45
C PHE A 5 9.63 -21.43 2.67
N ARG A 6 9.05 -22.49 3.27
CA ARG A 6 8.00 -23.30 2.63
C ARG A 6 6.69 -22.54 2.47
N GLU A 7 6.28 -21.77 3.48
CA GLU A 7 5.05 -20.96 3.43
C GLU A 7 5.14 -19.86 2.38
N VAL A 8 6.33 -19.28 2.17
CA VAL A 8 6.54 -18.26 1.15
C VAL A 8 6.29 -18.79 -0.26
N ARG A 9 6.68 -20.05 -0.54
CA ARG A 9 6.41 -20.71 -1.83
C ARG A 9 4.91 -20.91 -2.06
N GLU A 10 4.20 -21.41 -1.05
CA GLU A 10 2.75 -21.63 -1.15
C GLU A 10 1.98 -20.32 -1.31
N ILE A 11 2.33 -19.28 -0.54
CA ILE A 11 1.77 -17.93 -0.72
C ILE A 11 1.99 -17.40 -2.13
N THR A 12 3.21 -17.58 -2.65
CA THR A 12 3.54 -17.14 -4.02
C THR A 12 2.74 -17.90 -5.05
N ARG A 13 2.55 -19.21 -4.86
CA ARG A 13 1.73 -20.05 -5.74
C ARG A 13 0.27 -19.62 -5.71
N ALA A 14 -0.31 -19.47 -4.52
CA ALA A 14 -1.68 -19.03 -4.33
C ALA A 14 -1.92 -17.66 -4.99
N ALA A 15 -1.03 -16.69 -4.76
CA ALA A 15 -1.12 -15.36 -5.36
C ALA A 15 -1.02 -15.36 -6.89
N ARG A 16 -0.29 -16.32 -7.48
CA ARG A 16 -0.14 -16.44 -8.94
C ARG A 16 -1.35 -17.12 -9.61
N ASN A 17 -2.15 -17.85 -8.86
CA ASN A 17 -3.37 -18.51 -9.34
C ASN A 17 -4.62 -17.66 -9.09
N ASP A 18 -4.46 -16.39 -8.73
CA ASP A 18 -5.54 -15.50 -8.34
C ASP A 18 -5.50 -14.20 -9.16
N ASP A 19 -6.55 -13.99 -9.97
CA ASP A 19 -6.60 -12.86 -10.91
C ASP A 19 -6.58 -11.48 -10.24
N VAL A 20 -7.09 -11.39 -9.01
CA VAL A 20 -7.04 -10.15 -8.23
C VAL A 20 -5.61 -9.88 -7.79
N CYS A 21 -4.93 -10.90 -7.28
CA CYS A 21 -3.53 -10.79 -6.88
C CYS A 21 -2.62 -10.48 -8.08
N LEU A 22 -2.85 -11.13 -9.24
CA LEU A 22 -2.14 -10.85 -10.48
C LEU A 22 -2.28 -9.39 -10.90
N ARG A 23 -3.51 -8.85 -10.90
CA ARG A 23 -3.77 -7.43 -11.16
C ARG A 23 -3.07 -6.53 -10.16
N MET A 24 -3.14 -6.83 -8.86
CA MET A 24 -2.44 -6.05 -7.82
C MET A 24 -0.92 -6.04 -8.00
N MET A 25 -0.33 -7.15 -8.44
CA MET A 25 1.12 -7.27 -8.68
C MET A 25 1.62 -6.48 -9.91
N THR A 26 0.72 -5.94 -10.75
CA THR A 26 1.09 -4.97 -11.78
C THR A 26 1.55 -3.63 -11.19
N VAL A 27 1.18 -3.33 -9.94
CA VAL A 27 1.64 -2.14 -9.23
C VAL A 27 3.11 -2.34 -8.83
N PRO A 28 4.04 -1.45 -9.24
CA PRO A 28 5.44 -1.62 -8.89
C PRO A 28 5.65 -1.60 -7.38
N GLY A 29 6.47 -2.54 -6.89
CA GLY A 29 6.73 -2.74 -5.46
C GLY A 29 5.72 -3.67 -4.77
N VAL A 30 4.56 -3.98 -5.37
CA VAL A 30 3.61 -4.95 -4.84
C VAL A 30 3.98 -6.35 -5.32
N GLY A 31 4.29 -7.23 -4.38
CA GLY A 31 4.61 -8.63 -4.64
C GLY A 31 3.54 -9.59 -4.13
N PRO A 32 3.74 -10.92 -4.31
CA PRO A 32 2.72 -11.93 -4.01
C PRO A 32 2.28 -11.93 -2.54
N ILE A 33 3.23 -11.76 -1.62
CA ILE A 33 2.93 -11.70 -0.19
C ILE A 33 2.03 -10.49 0.11
N ALA A 34 2.36 -9.31 -0.42
CA ALA A 34 1.58 -8.11 -0.18
C ALA A 34 0.19 -8.18 -0.82
N ALA A 35 0.10 -8.68 -2.06
CA ALA A 35 -1.17 -8.85 -2.77
C ALA A 35 -2.09 -9.83 -2.04
N LEU A 36 -1.60 -11.04 -1.71
CA LEU A 36 -2.41 -12.07 -1.06
C LEU A 36 -2.80 -11.67 0.36
N THR A 37 -1.87 -11.10 1.14
CA THR A 37 -2.15 -10.63 2.51
C THR A 37 -3.21 -9.52 2.49
N PHE A 38 -3.12 -8.59 1.54
CA PHE A 38 -4.12 -7.53 1.38
C PHE A 38 -5.47 -8.11 0.98
N LYS A 39 -5.49 -9.01 -0.01
CA LYS A 39 -6.72 -9.66 -0.48
C LYS A 39 -7.42 -10.40 0.67
N ALA A 40 -6.68 -11.24 1.40
CA ALA A 40 -7.19 -12.02 2.52
C ALA A 40 -7.75 -11.13 3.65
N ALA A 41 -7.12 -9.99 3.93
CA ALA A 41 -7.58 -9.11 5.01
C ALA A 41 -8.82 -8.27 4.67
N ILE A 42 -9.01 -7.96 3.38
CA ILE A 42 -10.21 -7.29 2.88
C ILE A 42 -11.36 -8.29 2.71
N ASP A 43 -11.07 -9.51 2.26
CA ASP A 43 -12.01 -10.60 2.00
C ASP A 43 -13.05 -10.25 0.90
N ASP A 44 -13.95 -9.31 1.20
CA ASP A 44 -14.93 -8.73 0.28
C ASP A 44 -14.64 -7.23 0.04
N PRO A 45 -14.32 -6.79 -1.19
CA PRO A 45 -14.10 -5.37 -1.49
C PRO A 45 -15.37 -4.51 -1.37
N ALA A 46 -16.58 -5.10 -1.44
CA ALA A 46 -17.83 -4.35 -1.29
C ALA A 46 -18.09 -3.89 0.15
N ARG A 47 -17.41 -4.49 1.15
CA ARG A 47 -17.55 -4.09 2.57
C ARG A 47 -17.13 -2.66 2.84
N PHE A 48 -16.29 -2.07 1.98
CA PHE A 48 -15.87 -0.68 2.10
C PHE A 48 -16.70 0.22 1.19
N LYS A 49 -17.53 1.08 1.80
CA LYS A 49 -18.27 2.14 1.08
C LYS A 49 -17.36 3.11 0.30
N SER A 50 -16.08 3.20 0.68
CA SER A 50 -15.10 4.02 -0.02
C SER A 50 -13.70 3.46 0.12
N SER A 51 -12.97 3.30 -0.98
CA SER A 51 -11.56 2.86 -0.96
C SER A 51 -10.67 3.76 -0.10
N ARG A 52 -11.06 5.04 0.09
CA ARG A 52 -10.30 6.00 0.92
C ARG A 52 -10.21 5.59 2.39
N THR A 53 -11.16 4.80 2.90
CA THR A 53 -11.17 4.37 4.31
C THR A 53 -10.28 3.18 4.59
N VAL A 54 -9.86 2.45 3.55
CA VAL A 54 -9.02 1.24 3.66
C VAL A 54 -7.67 1.54 4.34
N GLY A 55 -7.07 2.69 4.00
CA GLY A 55 -5.83 3.12 4.64
C GLY A 55 -5.98 3.33 6.16
N ALA A 56 -7.15 3.80 6.62
CA ALA A 56 -7.43 3.95 8.04
C ALA A 56 -7.69 2.60 8.71
N HIS A 57 -8.35 1.69 8.00
CA HIS A 57 -8.65 0.32 8.47
C HIS A 57 -7.38 -0.47 8.81
N PHE A 58 -6.29 -0.30 8.03
CA PHE A 58 -4.98 -0.92 8.34
C PHE A 58 -4.07 -0.07 9.23
N GLY A 59 -4.60 1.04 9.77
CA GLY A 59 -3.91 1.89 10.73
C GLY A 59 -2.74 2.66 10.14
N LEU A 60 -2.81 2.97 8.83
CA LEU A 60 -1.82 3.77 8.10
C LEU A 60 -2.12 5.28 8.20
N THR A 61 -3.18 5.68 8.88
CA THR A 61 -3.53 7.08 9.16
C THR A 61 -3.02 7.53 10.54
N PRO A 62 -2.67 8.81 10.72
CA PRO A 62 -2.35 9.36 12.04
C PRO A 62 -3.52 9.11 12.99
N ARG A 63 -3.24 8.90 14.29
CA ARG A 63 -4.29 9.04 15.30
C ARG A 63 -4.83 10.47 15.22
N ARG A 64 -6.14 10.64 15.05
CA ARG A 64 -6.76 11.95 15.28
C ARG A 64 -6.75 12.19 16.78
N TYR A 65 -5.88 13.10 17.23
CA TYR A 65 -6.00 13.78 18.52
C TYR A 65 -6.55 15.16 18.16
N GLN A 66 -7.85 15.37 18.37
CA GLN A 66 -8.47 16.71 18.25
C GLN A 66 -8.73 17.20 19.67
N SER A 67 -7.79 17.96 20.22
CA SER A 67 -7.99 18.82 21.38
C SER A 67 -8.04 20.26 20.88
N GLY A 68 -9.24 20.85 20.84
CA GLY A 68 -9.53 22.29 20.82
C GLY A 68 -8.88 23.18 19.75
N GLU A 69 -7.55 23.28 19.69
CA GLU A 69 -6.87 24.42 19.06
C GLU A 69 -5.68 24.06 18.15
N HIS A 70 -5.07 22.86 18.25
CA HIS A 70 -3.91 22.53 17.40
C HIS A 70 -3.90 21.05 16.97
N GLY A 71 -4.31 20.79 15.73
CA GLY A 71 -4.31 19.46 15.13
C GLY A 71 -2.96 19.06 14.54
N ASN A 72 -1.94 18.81 15.37
CA ASN A 72 -0.69 18.24 14.86
C ASN A 72 -0.85 16.71 14.72
N PRO A 73 -0.84 16.13 13.51
CA PRO A 73 -1.03 14.70 13.34
C PRO A 73 0.15 13.93 13.96
N GLY A 74 -0.12 13.19 15.03
CA GLY A 74 0.85 12.37 15.76
C GLY A 74 1.23 11.08 15.03
N ARG A 75 1.64 10.05 15.80
CA ARG A 75 1.96 8.72 15.25
C ARG A 75 0.74 8.10 14.54
N ILE A 76 0.99 7.22 13.57
CA ILE A 76 -0.08 6.40 12.99
C ILE A 76 -0.80 5.57 14.05
N SER A 77 -2.08 5.30 13.86
CA SER A 77 -2.89 4.56 14.83
C SER A 77 -2.36 3.16 15.10
N ARG A 78 -1.87 2.48 14.06
CA ARG A 78 -1.52 1.05 14.09
C ARG A 78 -2.72 0.15 14.48
N ALA A 79 -3.93 0.70 14.46
CA ALA A 79 -5.17 -0.06 14.60
C ALA A 79 -5.38 -0.90 13.34
N GLY A 80 -5.82 -2.15 13.50
CA GLY A 80 -5.95 -3.10 12.40
C GLY A 80 -4.70 -3.93 12.12
N ASP A 81 -4.79 -4.77 11.09
CA ASP A 81 -3.88 -5.88 10.85
C ASP A 81 -2.40 -5.45 10.73
N ARG A 82 -1.55 -6.09 11.55
CA ARG A 82 -0.12 -5.79 11.63
C ARG A 82 0.62 -6.27 10.38
N ASP A 83 0.23 -7.41 9.83
CA ASP A 83 0.90 -8.05 8.71
C ASP A 83 0.54 -7.36 7.41
N VAL A 84 -0.73 -6.95 7.23
CA VAL A 84 -1.12 -6.08 6.11
C VAL A 84 -0.35 -4.76 6.15
N ARG A 85 -0.25 -4.13 7.32
CA ARG A 85 0.51 -2.90 7.48
C ARG A 85 2.00 -3.10 7.18
N ALA A 86 2.59 -4.20 7.63
CA ALA A 86 4.00 -4.51 7.38
C ALA A 86 4.28 -4.79 5.90
N THR A 87 3.42 -5.56 5.24
CA THR A 87 3.55 -5.91 3.82
C THR A 87 3.32 -4.70 2.91
N LEU A 88 2.33 -3.83 3.22
CA LEU A 88 2.13 -2.56 2.52
C LEU A 88 3.31 -1.60 2.71
N TYR A 89 3.90 -1.55 3.92
CA TYR A 89 5.11 -0.76 4.17
C TYR A 89 6.29 -1.29 3.36
N ALA A 90 6.49 -2.62 3.33
CA ALA A 90 7.54 -3.25 2.54
C ALA A 90 7.36 -2.97 1.04
N ALA A 91 6.13 -3.08 0.53
CA ALA A 91 5.79 -2.78 -0.86
C ALA A 91 6.08 -1.31 -1.21
N ALA A 92 5.64 -0.38 -0.35
CA ALA A 92 5.90 1.05 -0.52
C ALA A 92 7.40 1.38 -0.48
N ASN A 93 8.16 0.77 0.43
CA ASN A 93 9.60 0.96 0.48
C ASN A 93 10.29 0.38 -0.76
N SER A 94 9.83 -0.77 -1.26
CA SER A 94 10.33 -1.37 -2.50
C SER A 94 10.07 -0.46 -3.71
N LEU A 95 8.85 0.08 -3.83
CA LEU A 95 8.47 1.04 -4.87
C LEU A 95 9.39 2.28 -4.89
N LEU A 96 9.72 2.82 -3.71
CA LEU A 96 10.54 4.03 -3.62
C LEU A 96 12.04 3.76 -3.81
N MET A 97 12.53 2.60 -3.39
CA MET A 97 13.97 2.34 -3.27
C MET A 97 14.53 1.42 -4.36
N ARG A 98 13.72 0.50 -4.91
CA ARG A 98 14.20 -0.59 -5.75
C ARG A 98 13.63 -0.57 -7.17
N THR A 99 12.40 -0.08 -7.32
CA THR A 99 11.77 0.01 -8.64
C THR A 99 12.45 1.08 -9.49
N MET A 100 12.82 0.77 -10.74
CA MET A 100 13.32 1.76 -11.69
C MET A 100 12.21 2.47 -12.47
N ALA A 101 11.09 1.78 -12.72
CA ALA A 101 9.91 2.36 -13.34
C ALA A 101 9.42 3.64 -12.64
N GLY A 102 9.22 4.69 -13.42
CA GLY A 102 8.58 5.93 -12.97
C GLY A 102 7.08 5.75 -12.79
N SER A 103 6.52 6.42 -11.79
CA SER A 103 5.07 6.55 -11.62
C SER A 103 4.78 7.81 -10.81
N GLN A 104 3.59 8.38 -10.95
CA GLN A 104 3.17 9.52 -10.14
C GLN A 104 3.23 9.22 -8.63
N ILE A 105 2.96 7.97 -8.22
CA ILE A 105 3.07 7.54 -6.81
C ILE A 105 4.53 7.62 -6.34
N LYS A 106 5.47 7.13 -7.15
CA LYS A 106 6.90 7.19 -6.85
C LYS A 106 7.38 8.64 -6.77
N SER A 107 7.06 9.48 -7.77
CA SER A 107 7.47 10.89 -7.80
C SER A 107 6.92 11.68 -6.60
N TRP A 108 5.64 11.48 -6.27
CA TRP A 108 5.03 12.06 -5.07
C TRP A 108 5.70 11.58 -3.77
N GLY A 109 5.96 10.27 -3.65
CA GLY A 109 6.62 9.70 -2.49
C GLY A 109 8.07 10.17 -2.31
N MET A 110 8.81 10.35 -3.40
CA MET A 110 10.17 10.91 -3.38
C MET A 110 10.18 12.38 -2.93
N ARG A 111 9.22 13.19 -3.39
CA ARG A 111 9.04 14.57 -2.90
C ARG A 111 8.74 14.60 -1.40
N LEU A 112 7.86 13.71 -0.94
CA LEU A 112 7.53 13.59 0.47
C LEU A 112 8.74 13.13 1.31
N MET A 113 9.59 12.27 0.75
CA MET A 113 10.81 11.82 1.39
C MET A 113 11.79 12.95 1.65
N ARG A 114 11.98 13.83 0.66
CA ARG A 114 12.84 15.02 0.76
C ARG A 114 12.34 16.02 1.82
N THR A 115 11.02 16.16 1.98
CA THR A 115 10.42 17.20 2.82
C THR A 115 10.03 16.75 4.22
N LYS A 116 9.68 15.48 4.41
CA LYS A 116 9.15 14.94 5.68
C LYS A 116 9.94 13.74 6.22
N GLY A 117 10.95 13.28 5.49
CA GLY A 117 11.79 12.15 5.85
C GLY A 117 11.23 10.79 5.42
N ARG A 118 12.14 9.82 5.28
CA ARG A 118 11.88 8.48 4.70
C ARG A 118 10.72 7.73 5.35
N ARG A 119 10.71 7.61 6.69
CA ARG A 119 9.68 6.82 7.39
C ARG A 119 8.27 7.35 7.14
N ARG A 120 8.07 8.68 7.18
CA ARG A 120 6.78 9.32 6.92
C ARG A 120 6.36 9.15 5.46
N ALA A 121 7.30 9.28 4.54
CA ALA A 121 7.05 9.08 3.11
C ALA A 121 6.61 7.64 2.79
N VAL A 122 7.30 6.63 3.31
CA VAL A 122 6.94 5.23 3.08
C VAL A 122 5.55 4.91 3.62
N VAL A 123 5.20 5.39 4.83
CA VAL A 123 3.86 5.20 5.40
C VAL A 123 2.77 5.87 4.56
N ALA A 124 3.03 7.06 4.05
CA ALA A 124 2.07 7.77 3.21
C ALA A 124 1.88 7.07 1.85
N VAL A 125 2.96 6.54 1.26
CA VAL A 125 2.89 5.70 0.05
C VAL A 125 2.17 4.39 0.32
N ALA A 126 2.43 3.72 1.44
CA ALA A 126 1.70 2.52 1.85
C ALA A 126 0.19 2.77 1.96
N ARG A 127 -0.21 3.93 2.51
CA ARG A 127 -1.63 4.34 2.53
C ARG A 127 -2.18 4.51 1.13
N LYS A 128 -1.44 5.17 0.23
CA LYS A 128 -1.87 5.38 -1.17
C LYS A 128 -1.98 4.05 -1.92
N LEU A 129 -1.07 3.11 -1.68
CA LEU A 129 -1.15 1.75 -2.21
C LEU A 129 -2.41 1.02 -1.71
N ALA A 130 -2.72 1.09 -0.41
CA ALA A 130 -3.92 0.44 0.13
C ALA A 130 -5.21 0.90 -0.57
N VAL A 131 -5.33 2.20 -0.83
CA VAL A 131 -6.48 2.78 -1.56
C VAL A 131 -6.49 2.32 -3.02
N LEU A 132 -5.33 2.33 -3.68
CA LEU A 132 -5.18 1.93 -5.07
C LEU A 132 -5.54 0.46 -5.28
N LEU A 133 -4.98 -0.45 -4.47
CA LEU A 133 -5.22 -1.89 -4.58
C LEU A 133 -6.70 -2.22 -4.39
N HIS A 134 -7.37 -1.56 -3.45
CA HIS A 134 -8.81 -1.72 -3.28
C HIS A 134 -9.59 -1.23 -4.51
N ARG A 135 -9.24 -0.08 -5.09
CA ARG A 135 -9.91 0.42 -6.30
C ARG A 135 -9.73 -0.54 -7.48
N MET A 136 -8.51 -1.01 -7.70
CA MET A 136 -8.21 -2.00 -8.74
C MET A 136 -9.05 -3.25 -8.58
N TRP A 137 -9.27 -3.70 -7.34
CA TRP A 137 -10.14 -4.85 -7.08
C TRP A 137 -11.61 -4.53 -7.34
N THR A 138 -12.13 -3.41 -6.82
CA THR A 138 -13.53 -3.00 -7.04
C THR A 138 -13.86 -2.79 -8.51
N ASP A 139 -12.97 -2.12 -9.26
CA ASP A 139 -13.19 -1.73 -10.65
C ASP A 139 -12.74 -2.83 -11.63
N GLY A 140 -12.06 -3.87 -11.14
CA GLY A 140 -11.46 -4.91 -11.95
C GLY A 140 -10.31 -4.44 -12.87
N THR A 141 -9.74 -3.27 -12.60
CA THR A 141 -8.73 -2.62 -13.46
C THR A 141 -7.29 -2.98 -13.09
N GLU A 142 -6.40 -2.85 -14.07
CA GLU A 142 -4.96 -2.98 -13.89
C GLU A 142 -4.27 -1.65 -13.57
N PHE A 143 -3.07 -1.73 -13.00
CA PHE A 143 -2.28 -0.53 -12.73
C PHE A 143 -1.85 0.14 -14.04
N ARG A 144 -2.25 1.39 -14.22
CA ARG A 144 -1.78 2.23 -15.32
C ARG A 144 -0.69 3.17 -14.82
N PRO A 145 0.57 2.99 -15.23
CA PRO A 145 1.60 3.98 -14.96
C PRO A 145 1.32 5.19 -15.86
N GLU A 146 0.56 6.16 -15.36
CA GLU A 146 0.51 7.47 -16.01
C GLU A 146 1.94 8.01 -16.01
N ARG A 147 2.57 8.01 -17.20
CA ARG A 147 3.94 8.48 -17.40
C ARG A 147 4.01 9.90 -16.86
N VAL A 148 4.96 10.14 -15.96
CA VAL A 148 5.43 11.49 -15.73
C VAL A 148 6.28 11.80 -16.96
N GLU A 149 5.69 12.45 -17.98
CA GLU A 149 6.46 13.05 -19.05
C GLU A 149 7.50 13.99 -18.43
N GLY A 150 8.71 13.94 -18.97
CA GLY A 150 9.90 14.52 -18.37
C GLY A 150 9.70 15.98 -17.99
N VAL A 151 10.06 16.31 -16.74
CA VAL A 151 10.48 17.67 -16.45
C VAL A 151 11.96 17.71 -16.80
N ALA A 152 12.25 18.41 -17.91
CA ALA A 152 13.56 18.81 -18.37
C ALA A 152 14.35 19.55 -17.29
#